data_AF-A0A1E3X3C0-F1
#
_entry.id   AF-A0A1E3X3C0-F1
#
_cell.length_a   1.000
_cell.length_b   1.000
_cell.length_c   1.000
_cell.angle_alpha   90.00
_cell.angle_beta   90.00
_cell.angle_gamma   90.00
#
_symmetry.space_group_name_H-M   'P 1'
#
loop_
_entity.id
_entity.type
_entity.pdbx_description
1 polymer ?
#
loop_
_entity_poly.entity_id
_entity_poly.type
_entity_poly.pdbx_seq_one_letter_code
_entity_poly.pdbx_strand_id
1 'polypeptide(L)'
;MSQKLQETFEEKCYVPVRIVETDDEELLSDIVIATNNQNKMSARNLLSNTITQRNIQKGFNSSSPKWFYQRKDEEFSSLKRYKQRGFKVREYSNRILDNEDLAKCWLSFIGFSTLASEKIKAFEKVEDKGNYEWLFEKRPIGVHWEKMTVGPQVKFDDNTFESFHPYPEQYLLSYVIYNFIKVIIPSAAKNRANAIQRLKDTGQIDENTTPETINEKLNGDDIYIKYRILDNMKEVLTELISVILIKKYGPLDRDTSRKLLKLKGFKNLLDNPNFKEYIESIENLSNEEKQEIILWKCFHFLSDVVDRWQSKNKEKYLSSQRRIRLLHDSKTIEEFKNLLKETDIATKQFGYEWKEPKVSFLTSLPKVK
;
A
#
# COMPACT_ATOMS: atom_id res chain seq x y z
N MET A 1 -37.76 -15.96 5.66
CA MET A 1 -38.04 -17.36 6.02
C MET A 1 -39.42 -17.41 6.65
N SER A 2 -40.26 -18.37 6.29
CA SER A 2 -41.57 -18.52 6.95
C SER A 2 -41.35 -19.06 8.36
N GLN A 3 -42.13 -18.56 9.32
CA GLN A 3 -42.04 -18.89 10.75
C GLN A 3 -42.09 -20.42 11.00
N LYS A 4 -42.90 -21.12 10.18
CA LYS A 4 -43.02 -22.57 10.14
C LYS A 4 -41.71 -23.32 9.82
N LEU A 5 -40.88 -22.76 8.94
CA LEU A 5 -39.62 -23.38 8.55
C LEU A 5 -38.58 -23.27 9.67
N GLN A 6 -38.64 -22.18 10.44
CA GLN A 6 -37.76 -21.93 11.57
C GLN A 6 -38.08 -22.86 12.76
N GLU A 7 -39.37 -23.00 13.10
CA GLU A 7 -39.85 -23.96 14.10
C GLU A 7 -39.48 -25.41 13.74
N THR A 8 -39.57 -25.77 12.46
CA THR A 8 -39.19 -27.12 11.99
C THR A 8 -37.68 -27.39 12.15
N PHE A 9 -36.83 -26.38 11.90
CA PHE A 9 -35.39 -26.49 12.11
C PHE A 9 -35.05 -26.57 13.60
N GLU A 10 -35.71 -25.81 14.46
CA GLU A 10 -35.47 -25.81 15.91
C GLU A 10 -35.89 -27.12 16.57
N GLU A 11 -37.00 -27.73 16.14
CA GLU A 11 -37.50 -28.97 16.75
C GLU A 11 -36.88 -30.26 16.17
N LYS A 12 -36.44 -30.25 14.91
CA LYS A 12 -36.08 -31.49 14.18
C LYS A 12 -34.67 -31.53 13.61
N CYS A 13 -33.88 -30.46 13.75
CA CYS A 13 -32.49 -30.47 13.30
C CYS A 13 -31.58 -30.86 14.45
N TYR A 14 -31.01 -32.06 14.37
CA TYR A 14 -29.95 -32.50 15.27
C TYR A 14 -28.61 -32.27 14.61
N VAL A 15 -27.80 -31.39 15.19
CA VAL A 15 -26.42 -31.16 14.74
C VAL A 15 -25.49 -31.99 15.62
N PRO A 16 -24.75 -32.96 15.07
CA PRO A 16 -23.74 -33.66 15.85
C PRO A 16 -22.61 -32.67 16.20
N VAL A 17 -22.50 -32.35 17.48
CA VAL A 17 -21.42 -31.48 18.00
C VAL A 17 -20.38 -32.36 18.66
N ARG A 18 -19.14 -32.29 18.18
CA ARG A 18 -17.98 -32.83 18.88
C ARG A 18 -17.25 -31.66 19.54
N ILE A 19 -17.31 -31.59 20.86
CA ILE A 19 -16.55 -30.61 21.64
C ILE A 19 -15.19 -31.24 21.95
N VAL A 20 -14.12 -30.55 21.61
CA VAL A 20 -12.75 -30.92 21.98
C VAL A 20 -12.21 -29.77 22.82
N GLU A 21 -11.94 -30.04 24.08
CA GLU A 21 -11.28 -29.13 25.00
C GLU A 21 -9.81 -29.52 25.09
N THR A 22 -8.92 -28.60 24.76
CA THR A 22 -7.47 -28.82 24.80
C THR A 22 -6.75 -27.49 24.99
N ASP A 23 -5.66 -27.52 25.74
CA ASP A 23 -4.73 -26.39 25.91
C ASP A 23 -3.63 -26.38 24.81
N ASP A 24 -3.63 -27.40 23.94
CA ASP A 24 -2.68 -27.56 22.84
C ASP A 24 -3.16 -26.83 21.59
N GLU A 25 -2.55 -25.67 21.30
CA GLU A 25 -2.90 -24.82 20.15
C GLU A 25 -2.64 -25.51 18.79
N GLU A 26 -1.66 -26.41 18.69
CA GLU A 26 -1.34 -27.12 17.45
C GLU A 26 -2.41 -28.15 17.12
N LEU A 27 -2.81 -28.94 18.11
CA LEU A 27 -3.90 -29.92 17.97
C LEU A 27 -5.23 -29.22 17.59
N LEU A 28 -5.48 -28.04 18.15
CA LEU A 28 -6.66 -27.23 17.84
C LEU A 28 -6.66 -26.75 16.38
N SER A 29 -5.50 -26.33 15.88
CA SER A 29 -5.31 -25.97 14.47
C SER A 29 -5.54 -27.16 13.54
N ASP A 30 -4.98 -28.33 13.86
CA ASP A 30 -5.12 -29.54 13.05
C ASP A 30 -6.57 -30.04 12.96
N ILE A 31 -7.30 -30.01 14.08
CA ILE A 31 -8.72 -30.38 14.10
C ILE A 31 -9.53 -29.41 13.24
N VAL A 32 -9.28 -28.10 13.31
CA VAL A 32 -9.98 -27.10 12.50
C VAL A 32 -9.72 -27.29 11.01
N ILE A 33 -8.49 -27.63 10.63
CA ILE A 33 -8.10 -27.89 9.23
C ILE A 33 -8.73 -29.20 8.72
N ALA A 34 -8.68 -30.29 9.51
CA ALA A 34 -9.13 -31.62 9.10
C ALA A 34 -10.66 -31.76 9.00
N THR A 35 -11.43 -31.03 9.83
CA THR A 35 -12.89 -31.22 9.92
C THR A 35 -13.67 -30.43 8.84
N ASN A 36 -13.00 -29.57 8.07
CA ASN A 36 -13.66 -28.60 7.17
C ASN A 36 -13.49 -28.91 5.67
N ASN A 37 -13.63 -30.19 5.29
CA ASN A 37 -13.50 -30.64 3.89
C ASN A 37 -14.61 -30.13 2.94
N GLN A 38 -15.68 -29.49 3.44
CA GLN A 38 -16.78 -28.98 2.61
C GLN A 38 -16.62 -27.51 2.19
N ASN A 39 -15.81 -26.70 2.89
CA ASN A 39 -15.42 -25.36 2.47
C ASN A 39 -13.96 -25.13 2.87
N LYS A 40 -13.05 -25.18 1.90
CA LYS A 40 -11.62 -24.95 2.14
C LYS A 40 -11.43 -23.61 2.85
N MET A 41 -11.06 -23.66 4.12
CA MET A 41 -10.74 -22.45 4.87
C MET A 41 -9.43 -21.86 4.36
N SER A 42 -9.44 -20.55 4.08
CA SER A 42 -8.21 -19.82 3.77
C SER A 42 -7.32 -19.71 5.01
N ALA A 43 -6.00 -19.67 4.83
CA ALA A 43 -5.05 -19.47 5.93
C ALA A 43 -5.35 -18.20 6.73
N ARG A 44 -5.83 -17.16 6.03
CA ARG A 44 -6.38 -15.93 6.61
C ARG A 44 -7.49 -16.21 7.63
N ASN A 45 -8.48 -17.02 7.26
CA ASN A 45 -9.61 -17.31 8.14
C ASN A 45 -9.18 -18.16 9.36
N LEU A 46 -8.18 -19.03 9.22
CA LEU A 46 -7.61 -19.80 10.35
C LEU A 46 -6.97 -18.86 11.38
N LEU A 47 -6.17 -17.89 10.94
CA LEU A 47 -5.49 -16.93 11.84
C LEU A 47 -6.38 -15.78 12.32
N SER A 48 -7.56 -15.61 11.72
CA SER A 48 -8.46 -14.48 12.01
C SER A 48 -8.82 -14.36 13.49
N ASN A 49 -8.86 -15.48 14.24
CA ASN A 49 -9.28 -15.51 15.63
C ASN A 49 -8.14 -15.31 16.65
N THR A 50 -6.88 -15.21 16.20
CA THR A 50 -5.73 -14.98 17.08
C THR A 50 -5.86 -13.69 17.89
N ILE A 51 -5.17 -13.64 19.04
CA ILE A 51 -5.13 -12.46 19.91
C ILE A 51 -4.58 -11.24 19.15
N THR A 52 -3.53 -11.43 18.36
CA THR A 52 -2.92 -10.42 17.49
C THR A 52 -3.96 -9.77 16.57
N GLN A 53 -4.67 -10.55 15.76
CA GLN A 53 -5.65 -10.02 14.80
C GLN A 53 -6.80 -9.29 15.52
N ARG A 54 -7.27 -9.82 16.66
CA ARG A 54 -8.29 -9.15 17.49
C ARG A 54 -7.81 -7.82 18.06
N ASN A 55 -6.56 -7.75 18.50
CA ASN A 55 -5.98 -6.52 19.05
C ASN A 55 -5.81 -5.45 17.99
N ILE A 56 -5.35 -5.82 16.79
CA ILE A 56 -5.29 -4.92 15.63
C ILE A 56 -6.69 -4.39 15.31
N GLN A 57 -7.71 -5.27 15.22
CA GLN A 57 -9.09 -4.87 14.96
C GLN A 57 -9.62 -3.90 16.02
N LYS A 58 -9.36 -4.15 17.31
CA LYS A 58 -9.72 -3.25 18.41
C LYS A 58 -9.04 -1.89 18.28
N GLY A 59 -7.78 -1.86 17.86
CA GLY A 59 -7.02 -0.63 17.62
C GLY A 59 -7.69 0.26 16.56
N PHE A 60 -8.05 -0.30 15.41
CA PHE A 60 -8.77 0.41 14.34
C PHE A 60 -10.20 0.79 14.73
N ASN A 61 -10.89 -0.02 15.53
CA ASN A 61 -12.23 0.32 16.00
C ASN A 61 -12.23 1.45 17.06
N SER A 62 -11.08 1.67 17.71
CA SER A 62 -10.90 2.72 18.72
C SER A 62 -10.28 4.00 18.14
N SER A 63 -9.87 4.00 16.87
CA SER A 63 -9.34 5.19 16.21
C SER A 63 -10.46 6.18 15.86
N SER A 64 -10.07 7.44 15.64
CA SER A 64 -10.97 8.51 15.23
C SER A 64 -10.46 9.15 13.94
N PRO A 65 -11.17 8.99 12.80
CA PRO A 65 -12.41 8.22 12.63
C PRO A 65 -12.18 6.70 12.72
N LYS A 66 -13.24 5.92 13.02
CA LYS A 66 -13.17 4.46 13.13
C LYS A 66 -12.93 3.78 11.79
N TRP A 67 -12.14 2.72 11.78
CA TRP A 67 -11.90 1.88 10.60
C TRP A 67 -12.34 0.44 10.88
N PHE A 68 -12.97 -0.19 9.89
CA PHE A 68 -13.31 -1.61 9.94
C PHE A 68 -12.13 -2.41 9.42
N TYR A 69 -11.41 -3.08 10.31
CA TYR A 69 -10.36 -4.02 9.94
C TYR A 69 -10.96 -5.41 9.71
N GLN A 70 -10.92 -5.87 8.46
CA GLN A 70 -11.47 -7.14 8.02
C GLN A 70 -10.42 -8.24 8.19
N ARG A 71 -10.68 -9.15 9.13
CA ARG A 71 -9.83 -10.28 9.48
C ARG A 71 -10.13 -11.52 8.65
N LYS A 72 -11.38 -11.66 8.20
CA LYS A 72 -11.88 -12.80 7.42
C LYS A 72 -12.29 -12.37 6.02
N ASP A 73 -12.30 -13.34 5.11
CA ASP A 73 -12.85 -13.11 3.77
C ASP A 73 -14.32 -12.69 3.86
N GLU A 74 -14.66 -11.60 3.18
CA GLU A 74 -16.00 -11.00 3.13
C GLU A 74 -16.65 -10.68 4.50
N GLU A 75 -15.86 -10.48 5.57
CA GLU A 75 -16.39 -10.22 6.92
C GLU A 75 -17.37 -9.04 6.93
N PHE A 76 -16.99 -7.90 6.32
CA PHE A 76 -17.81 -6.70 6.32
C PHE A 76 -19.12 -6.90 5.54
N SER A 77 -19.03 -7.51 4.35
CA SER A 77 -20.19 -7.83 3.51
C SER A 77 -21.16 -8.78 4.21
N SER A 78 -20.64 -9.73 4.99
CA SER A 78 -21.43 -10.67 5.78
C SER A 78 -22.13 -9.98 6.94
N LEU A 79 -21.44 -9.14 7.70
CA LEU A 79 -22.03 -8.35 8.80
C LEU A 79 -23.05 -7.31 8.33
N LYS A 80 -22.86 -6.77 7.12
CA LYS A 80 -23.83 -5.87 6.48
C LYS A 80 -25.13 -6.62 6.11
N ARG A 81 -25.01 -7.86 5.62
CA ARG A 81 -26.15 -8.72 5.24
C ARG A 81 -26.88 -9.28 6.47
N TYR A 82 -26.13 -9.83 7.42
CA TYR A 82 -26.62 -10.45 8.64
C TYR A 82 -26.28 -9.56 9.82
N LYS A 83 -27.13 -8.55 10.06
CA LYS A 83 -26.93 -7.54 11.10
C LYS A 83 -26.79 -8.20 12.48
N GLN A 84 -25.57 -8.32 12.97
CA GLN A 84 -25.31 -8.70 14.35
C GLN A 84 -25.69 -7.54 15.29
N ARG A 85 -26.17 -7.88 16.49
CA ARG A 85 -26.57 -6.91 17.50
C ARG A 85 -25.36 -6.02 17.83
N GLY A 86 -25.49 -4.71 17.62
CA GLY A 86 -24.44 -3.72 17.91
C GLY A 86 -23.54 -3.33 16.75
N PHE A 87 -23.53 -4.06 15.62
CA PHE A 87 -22.77 -3.65 14.44
C PHE A 87 -23.49 -2.56 13.65
N LYS A 88 -22.87 -1.38 13.51
CA LYS A 88 -23.44 -0.24 12.79
C LYS A 88 -22.56 0.12 11.59
N VAL A 89 -22.96 -0.34 10.40
CA VAL A 89 -22.28 -0.05 9.11
C VAL A 89 -21.98 1.43 8.92
N ARG A 90 -22.90 2.31 9.35
CA ARG A 90 -22.76 3.77 9.23
C ARG A 90 -21.59 4.35 10.02
N GLU A 91 -21.08 3.65 11.04
CA GLU A 91 -19.91 4.11 11.81
C GLU A 91 -18.62 4.07 10.98
N TYR A 92 -18.58 3.24 9.93
CA TYR A 92 -17.37 3.03 9.14
C TYR A 92 -17.36 3.84 7.84
N SER A 93 -18.48 4.32 7.28
CA SER A 93 -18.50 5.22 6.11
C SER A 93 -17.48 4.90 4.99
N ASN A 94 -17.44 3.64 4.53
CA ASN A 94 -16.48 3.11 3.54
C ASN A 94 -15.00 2.97 4.00
N ARG A 95 -14.68 3.23 5.27
CA ARG A 95 -13.39 2.95 5.92
C ARG A 95 -13.26 1.47 6.24
N ILE A 96 -12.97 0.67 5.23
CA ILE A 96 -12.77 -0.77 5.34
C ILE A 96 -11.33 -1.09 4.94
N LEU A 97 -10.61 -1.81 5.80
CA LEU A 97 -9.26 -2.29 5.57
C LEU A 97 -9.28 -3.80 5.46
N ASP A 98 -8.94 -4.33 4.29
CA ASP A 98 -8.62 -5.75 4.16
C ASP A 98 -7.24 -6.01 4.76
N ASN A 99 -7.11 -7.00 5.65
CA ASN A 99 -5.85 -7.27 6.32
C ASN A 99 -4.75 -7.82 5.41
N GLU A 100 -5.08 -8.48 4.30
CA GLU A 100 -4.09 -8.93 3.32
C GLU A 100 -3.56 -7.74 2.51
N ASP A 101 -4.46 -6.87 2.03
CA ASP A 101 -4.06 -5.63 1.35
C ASP A 101 -3.22 -4.75 2.27
N LEU A 102 -3.63 -4.64 3.55
CA LEU A 102 -2.89 -3.86 4.54
C LEU A 102 -1.50 -4.44 4.80
N ALA A 103 -1.37 -5.76 4.88
CA ALA A 103 -0.08 -6.43 5.01
C ALA A 103 0.84 -6.11 3.83
N LYS A 104 0.33 -6.11 2.60
CA LYS A 104 1.09 -5.71 1.41
C LYS A 104 1.58 -4.27 1.50
N CYS A 105 0.67 -3.35 1.85
CA CYS A 105 0.99 -1.93 2.01
C CYS A 105 2.06 -1.73 3.09
N TRP A 106 1.91 -2.41 4.23
CA TRP A 106 2.85 -2.37 5.34
C TRP A 106 4.22 -2.89 4.93
N LEU A 107 4.31 -4.07 4.34
CA LEU A 107 5.56 -4.69 3.91
C LEU A 107 6.37 -3.80 2.98
N SER A 108 5.70 -3.19 2.01
CA SER A 108 6.30 -2.21 1.11
C SER A 108 6.77 -0.95 1.85
N PHE A 109 5.94 -0.42 2.76
CA PHE A 109 6.25 0.77 3.56
C PHE A 109 7.44 0.58 4.51
N ILE A 110 7.64 -0.61 5.07
CA ILE A 110 8.78 -0.92 5.95
C ILE A 110 10.03 -1.39 5.20
N GLY A 111 10.11 -1.16 3.89
CA GLY A 111 11.35 -1.36 3.13
C GLY A 111 11.53 -2.75 2.54
N PHE A 112 10.45 -3.51 2.35
CA PHE A 112 10.46 -4.81 1.69
C PHE A 112 9.60 -4.79 0.42
N SER A 113 9.69 -3.72 -0.37
CA SER A 113 8.93 -3.54 -1.60
C SER A 113 9.09 -4.70 -2.59
N THR A 114 10.24 -5.36 -2.63
CA THR A 114 10.51 -6.51 -3.49
C THR A 114 9.64 -7.70 -3.10
N LEU A 115 9.58 -8.03 -1.81
CA LEU A 115 8.70 -9.08 -1.28
C LEU A 115 7.22 -8.72 -1.45
N ALA A 116 6.88 -7.44 -1.27
CA ALA A 116 5.52 -6.95 -1.46
C ALA A 116 5.04 -7.02 -2.92
N SER A 117 5.95 -7.00 -3.90
CA SER A 117 5.60 -7.05 -5.33
C SER A 117 5.13 -8.45 -5.79
N GLU A 118 5.52 -9.48 -5.04
CA GLU A 118 5.13 -10.86 -5.29
C GLU A 118 3.80 -11.19 -4.58
N LYS A 119 3.29 -12.41 -4.81
CA LYS A 119 2.14 -12.90 -4.03
C LYS A 119 2.60 -13.12 -2.60
N ILE A 120 2.18 -12.23 -1.69
CA ILE A 120 2.58 -12.30 -0.29
C ILE A 120 1.96 -13.52 0.40
N LYS A 121 2.78 -14.24 1.17
CA LYS A 121 2.35 -15.29 2.08
C LYS A 121 2.08 -14.69 3.46
N ALA A 122 1.06 -13.82 3.51
CA ALA A 122 0.82 -12.98 4.69
C ALA A 122 0.36 -13.77 5.92
N PHE A 123 -0.35 -14.88 5.71
CA PHE A 123 -0.96 -15.70 6.76
C PHE A 123 -0.27 -17.05 6.94
N GLU A 124 0.98 -17.15 6.51
CA GLU A 124 1.86 -18.28 6.78
C GLU A 124 2.94 -17.78 7.76
N LYS A 125 3.31 -18.60 8.75
CA LYS A 125 4.36 -18.27 9.72
C LYS A 125 5.74 -18.27 9.07
N VAL A 126 6.73 -17.65 9.70
CA VAL A 126 8.11 -17.61 9.20
C VAL A 126 8.71 -19.01 9.04
N GLU A 127 8.39 -19.93 9.95
CA GLU A 127 8.81 -21.34 9.87
C GLU A 127 8.31 -22.04 8.59
N ASP A 128 7.15 -21.62 8.07
CA ASP A 128 6.53 -22.10 6.83
C ASP A 128 6.95 -21.29 5.59
N LYS A 129 8.01 -20.49 5.70
CA LYS A 129 8.47 -19.54 4.65
C LYS A 129 7.44 -18.45 4.36
N GLY A 130 6.59 -18.13 5.33
CA GLY A 130 5.67 -17.01 5.33
C GLY A 130 6.25 -15.76 5.97
N ASN A 131 5.39 -14.79 6.26
CA ASN A 131 5.79 -13.49 6.82
C ASN A 131 4.86 -12.99 7.95
N TYR A 132 4.01 -13.85 8.50
CA TYR A 132 2.94 -13.44 9.42
C TYR A 132 3.45 -12.60 10.60
N GLU A 133 4.52 -13.04 11.24
CA GLU A 133 5.11 -12.39 12.41
C GLU A 133 5.60 -10.99 12.05
N TRP A 134 6.30 -10.83 10.91
CA TRP A 134 6.79 -9.53 10.44
C TRP A 134 5.67 -8.55 10.05
N LEU A 135 4.53 -9.09 9.63
CA LEU A 135 3.40 -8.31 9.13
C LEU A 135 2.44 -7.90 10.24
N PHE A 136 2.28 -8.73 11.27
CA PHE A 136 1.23 -8.57 12.27
C PHE A 136 1.72 -8.62 13.71
N GLU A 137 2.86 -9.24 14.02
CA GLU A 137 3.30 -9.46 15.41
C GLU A 137 4.58 -8.70 15.78
N LYS A 138 5.27 -8.17 14.78
CA LYS A 138 6.49 -7.39 14.93
C LYS A 138 6.32 -6.02 14.30
N ARG A 139 7.02 -5.03 14.86
CA ARG A 139 7.12 -3.68 14.29
C ARG A 139 8.55 -3.17 14.30
N PRO A 140 8.94 -2.33 13.33
CA PRO A 140 10.30 -1.80 13.29
C PRO A 140 10.57 -0.80 14.41
N ILE A 141 11.78 -0.87 14.98
CA ILE A 141 12.31 0.12 15.92
C ILE A 141 13.18 1.16 15.20
N GLY A 142 13.64 2.21 15.91
CA GLY A 142 14.42 3.32 15.35
C GLY A 142 15.54 2.91 14.39
N VAL A 143 16.32 1.89 14.77
CA VAL A 143 17.44 1.36 13.99
C VAL A 143 17.01 0.85 12.61
N HIS A 144 15.83 0.22 12.49
CA HIS A 144 15.31 -0.22 11.20
C HIS A 144 15.04 0.97 10.27
N TRP A 145 14.35 1.99 10.80
CA TRP A 145 14.01 3.18 10.04
C TRP A 145 15.26 3.90 9.54
N GLU A 146 16.31 3.99 10.36
CA GLU A 146 17.60 4.56 9.94
C GLU A 146 18.25 3.74 8.82
N LYS A 147 18.33 2.41 8.99
CA LYS A 147 18.87 1.47 7.98
C LYS A 147 18.14 1.59 6.64
N MET A 148 16.83 1.83 6.64
CA MET A 148 16.06 2.00 5.40
C MET A 148 16.53 3.17 4.52
N THR A 149 17.12 4.22 5.12
CA THR A 149 17.48 5.45 4.40
C THR A 149 18.81 5.37 3.64
N VAL A 150 19.57 4.29 3.84
CA VAL A 150 20.92 4.09 3.30
C VAL A 150 21.05 2.73 2.61
N GLY A 151 21.92 2.69 1.60
CA GLY A 151 22.28 1.44 0.92
C GLY A 151 21.10 0.72 0.24
N PRO A 152 21.20 -0.61 0.09
CA PRO A 152 20.19 -1.43 -0.59
C PRO A 152 18.90 -1.58 0.22
N GLN A 153 18.03 -2.47 -0.23
CA GLN A 153 16.86 -2.87 0.54
C GLN A 153 17.27 -3.51 1.87
N VAL A 154 16.50 -3.23 2.93
CA VAL A 154 16.72 -3.80 4.26
C VAL A 154 16.39 -5.30 4.27
N LYS A 155 16.93 -6.01 5.26
CA LYS A 155 16.64 -7.43 5.50
C LYS A 155 15.90 -7.57 6.82
N PHE A 156 15.10 -8.63 6.94
CA PHE A 156 14.50 -8.99 8.21
C PHE A 156 15.61 -9.36 9.21
N ASP A 157 15.57 -8.70 10.36
CA ASP A 157 16.57 -8.80 11.41
C ASP A 157 15.86 -8.57 12.74
N ASP A 158 15.83 -9.61 13.59
CA ASP A 158 15.15 -9.58 14.89
C ASP A 158 15.68 -8.47 15.81
N ASN A 159 16.90 -7.98 15.60
CA ASN A 159 17.46 -6.88 16.39
C ASN A 159 16.93 -5.49 15.99
N THR A 160 16.17 -5.44 14.88
CA THR A 160 15.62 -4.19 14.33
C THR A 160 14.10 -4.13 14.41
N PHE A 161 13.49 -5.14 15.02
CA PHE A 161 12.07 -5.21 15.28
C PHE A 161 11.83 -5.59 16.73
N GLU A 162 10.69 -5.16 17.28
CA GLU A 162 10.21 -5.61 18.58
C GLU A 162 8.96 -6.47 18.42
N SER A 163 8.74 -7.41 19.34
CA SER A 163 7.59 -8.32 19.38
C SER A 163 6.31 -7.61 19.82
N PHE A 164 5.85 -6.69 18.98
CA PHE A 164 4.59 -6.00 19.14
C PHE A 164 3.99 -5.65 17.78
N HIS A 165 2.67 -5.77 17.64
CA HIS A 165 1.98 -5.44 16.40
C HIS A 165 2.12 -3.94 16.05
N PRO A 166 2.21 -3.58 14.76
CA PRO A 166 2.22 -2.18 14.35
C PRO A 166 0.97 -1.43 14.84
N TYR A 167 1.15 -0.16 15.19
CA TYR A 167 0.02 0.66 15.64
C TYR A 167 -0.92 0.98 14.47
N PRO A 168 -2.22 1.20 14.72
CA PRO A 168 -3.17 1.63 13.69
C PRO A 168 -2.70 2.86 12.92
N GLU A 169 -2.04 3.82 13.58
CA GLU A 169 -1.51 5.01 12.91
C GLU A 169 -0.42 4.69 11.88
N GLN A 170 0.45 3.71 12.15
CA GLN A 170 1.49 3.28 11.22
C GLN A 170 0.89 2.55 10.01
N TYR A 171 -0.06 1.65 10.27
CA TYR A 171 -0.79 0.96 9.23
C TYR A 171 -1.62 1.88 8.34
N LEU A 172 -2.32 2.87 8.92
CA LEU A 172 -3.07 3.86 8.13
C LEU A 172 -2.14 4.68 7.25
N LEU A 173 -0.97 5.04 7.77
CA LEU A 173 0.03 5.78 7.00
C LEU A 173 0.47 4.98 5.77
N SER A 174 0.83 3.69 5.94
CA SER A 174 1.22 2.83 4.81
C SER A 174 0.07 2.62 3.81
N TYR A 175 -1.14 2.36 4.31
CA TYR A 175 -2.33 2.14 3.49
C TYR A 175 -2.68 3.36 2.62
N VAL A 176 -2.68 4.56 3.22
CA VAL A 176 -3.02 5.79 2.50
C VAL A 176 -1.97 6.10 1.43
N ILE A 177 -0.68 5.93 1.74
CA ILE A 177 0.40 6.15 0.76
C ILE A 177 0.24 5.22 -0.44
N TYR A 178 0.09 3.91 -0.19
CA TYR A 178 0.01 2.92 -1.26
C TYR A 178 -1.22 3.13 -2.16
N ASN A 179 -2.39 3.38 -1.56
CA ASN A 179 -3.61 3.60 -2.33
C ASN A 179 -3.61 4.94 -3.07
N PHE A 180 -2.99 5.99 -2.51
CA PHE A 180 -2.76 7.23 -3.22
C PHE A 180 -1.91 7.00 -4.47
N ILE A 181 -0.75 6.33 -4.34
CA ILE A 181 0.12 5.98 -5.48
C ILE A 181 -0.63 5.16 -6.53
N LYS A 182 -1.40 4.14 -6.10
CA LYS A 182 -2.15 3.27 -7.00
C LYS A 182 -3.19 4.03 -7.84
N VAL A 183 -3.76 5.11 -7.31
CA VAL A 183 -4.83 5.87 -7.97
C VAL A 183 -4.31 7.07 -8.76
N ILE A 184 -3.27 7.77 -8.27
CA ILE A 184 -2.68 8.91 -8.98
C ILE A 184 -1.96 8.50 -10.26
N ILE A 185 -1.42 7.28 -10.31
CA ILE A 185 -0.80 6.74 -11.53
C ILE A 185 -1.91 6.30 -12.50
N PRO A 186 -1.91 6.78 -13.76
CA PRO A 186 -2.85 6.32 -14.76
C PRO A 186 -2.75 4.81 -14.97
N SER A 187 -3.89 4.12 -15.06
CA SER A 187 -3.92 2.69 -15.39
C SER A 187 -3.19 2.42 -16.71
N ALA A 188 -2.65 1.21 -16.90
CA ALA A 188 -1.97 0.83 -18.14
C ALA A 188 -2.80 1.13 -19.41
N ALA A 189 -4.12 0.90 -19.34
CA ALA A 189 -5.05 1.23 -20.41
C ALA A 189 -5.16 2.75 -20.64
N LYS A 190 -5.36 3.54 -19.57
CA LYS A 190 -5.43 5.01 -19.65
C LYS A 190 -4.11 5.61 -20.14
N ASN A 191 -2.98 5.12 -19.66
CA ASN A 191 -1.64 5.55 -20.10
C ASN A 191 -1.43 5.26 -21.60
N ARG A 192 -1.77 4.05 -22.06
CA ARG A 192 -1.68 3.69 -23.49
C ARG A 192 -2.59 4.57 -24.35
N ALA A 193 -3.84 4.79 -23.92
CA ALA A 193 -4.77 5.66 -24.64
C ALA A 193 -4.25 7.10 -24.75
N ASN A 194 -3.77 7.67 -23.64
CA ASN A 194 -3.19 9.02 -23.61
C ASN A 194 -1.96 9.13 -24.52
N ALA A 195 -1.11 8.10 -24.57
CA ALA A 195 0.07 8.08 -25.44
C ALA A 195 -0.30 7.99 -26.92
N ILE A 196 -1.26 7.13 -27.28
CA ILE A 196 -1.79 7.05 -28.66
C ILE A 196 -2.37 8.41 -29.07
N GLN A 197 -3.12 9.07 -28.20
CA GLN A 197 -3.66 10.40 -28.50
C GLN A 197 -2.54 11.42 -28.77
N ARG A 198 -1.51 11.49 -27.91
CA ARG A 198 -0.35 12.38 -28.16
C ARG A 198 0.36 12.08 -29.48
N LEU A 199 0.51 10.80 -29.83
CA LEU A 199 1.14 10.40 -31.10
C LEU A 199 0.29 10.80 -32.31
N LYS A 200 -1.04 10.74 -32.21
CA LYS A 200 -1.97 11.26 -33.22
C LYS A 200 -1.88 12.79 -33.33
N ASP A 201 -1.90 13.49 -32.20
CA ASP A 201 -1.85 14.96 -32.15
C ASP A 201 -0.54 15.52 -32.73
N THR A 202 0.55 14.75 -32.61
CA THR A 202 1.86 15.09 -33.18
C THR A 202 2.07 14.58 -34.61
N GLY A 203 1.05 13.95 -35.22
CA GLY A 203 1.10 13.42 -36.58
C GLY A 203 2.05 12.23 -36.76
N GLN A 204 2.47 11.56 -35.68
CA GLN A 204 3.38 10.40 -35.76
C GLN A 204 2.68 9.10 -36.12
N ILE A 205 1.36 9.02 -35.87
CA ILE A 205 0.49 7.90 -36.24
C ILE A 205 -0.87 8.44 -36.70
N ASP A 206 -1.61 7.65 -37.46
CA ASP A 206 -2.96 7.90 -37.94
C ASP A 206 -3.89 6.70 -37.67
N GLU A 207 -5.11 6.72 -38.23
CA GLU A 207 -6.08 5.63 -38.06
C GLU A 207 -5.71 4.34 -38.81
N ASN A 208 -4.81 4.42 -39.80
CA ASN A 208 -4.39 3.31 -40.64
C ASN A 208 -3.05 2.71 -40.20
N THR A 209 -2.40 3.29 -39.18
CA THR A 209 -1.09 2.86 -38.70
C THR A 209 -1.16 1.46 -38.08
N THR A 210 -0.21 0.59 -38.45
CA THR A 210 -0.20 -0.80 -37.99
C THR A 210 0.08 -0.92 -36.49
N PRO A 211 -0.38 -2.00 -35.83
CA PRO A 211 -0.11 -2.25 -34.42
C PRO A 211 1.40 -2.30 -34.07
N GLU A 212 2.23 -2.81 -34.98
CA GLU A 212 3.68 -2.89 -34.84
C GLU A 212 4.29 -1.48 -34.76
N THR A 213 3.95 -0.62 -35.71
CA THR A 213 4.42 0.77 -35.74
C THR A 213 3.91 1.56 -34.54
N ILE A 214 2.66 1.34 -34.10
CA ILE A 214 2.15 1.95 -32.86
C ILE A 214 3.01 1.54 -31.67
N ASN A 215 3.35 0.25 -31.52
CA ASN A 215 4.16 -0.22 -30.40
C ASN A 215 5.60 0.33 -30.45
N GLU A 216 6.19 0.46 -31.64
CA GLU A 216 7.49 1.11 -31.83
C GLU A 216 7.46 2.57 -31.39
N LYS A 217 6.48 3.35 -31.86
CA LYS A 217 6.32 4.76 -31.49
C LYS A 217 6.02 4.95 -30.00
N LEU A 218 5.24 4.05 -29.40
CA LEU A 218 5.02 4.03 -27.96
C LEU A 218 6.32 3.81 -27.19
N ASN A 219 7.25 2.97 -27.67
CA ASN A 219 8.57 2.82 -27.04
C ASN A 219 9.48 4.04 -27.26
N GLY A 220 9.11 4.96 -28.14
CA GLY A 220 9.75 6.27 -28.29
C GLY A 220 9.21 7.32 -27.31
N ASP A 221 7.93 7.25 -26.92
CA ASP A 221 7.26 8.22 -26.04
C ASP A 221 7.77 8.13 -24.59
N ASP A 222 8.53 9.15 -24.16
CA ASP A 222 9.12 9.21 -22.83
C ASP A 222 8.09 9.29 -21.70
N ILE A 223 6.95 9.96 -21.93
CA ILE A 223 5.88 10.10 -20.95
C ILE A 223 5.19 8.74 -20.75
N TYR A 224 4.95 8.00 -21.83
CA TYR A 224 4.39 6.66 -21.77
C TYR A 224 5.31 5.71 -20.98
N ILE A 225 6.61 5.74 -21.27
CA ILE A 225 7.60 4.91 -20.57
C ILE A 225 7.67 5.26 -19.09
N LYS A 226 7.71 6.55 -18.75
CA LYS A 226 7.69 7.05 -17.37
C LYS A 226 6.54 6.48 -16.58
N TYR A 227 5.32 6.61 -17.08
CA TYR A 227 4.13 6.10 -16.39
C TYR A 227 4.08 4.56 -16.36
N ARG A 228 4.72 3.86 -17.29
CA ARG A 228 4.93 2.40 -17.17
C ARG A 228 5.91 2.04 -16.07
N ILE A 229 6.99 2.82 -15.89
CA ILE A 229 7.95 2.61 -14.82
C ILE A 229 7.25 2.84 -13.47
N LEU A 230 6.55 3.97 -13.31
CA LEU A 230 5.78 4.30 -12.11
C LEU A 230 4.75 3.20 -11.78
N ASP A 231 3.96 2.76 -12.77
CA ASP A 231 2.94 1.72 -12.59
C ASP A 231 3.54 0.37 -12.16
N ASN A 232 4.73 0.04 -12.66
CA ASN A 232 5.47 -1.17 -12.29
C ASN A 232 6.25 -1.04 -10.96
N MET A 233 6.15 0.09 -10.25
CA MET A 233 6.94 0.40 -9.05
C MET A 233 6.10 0.84 -7.86
N LYS A 234 4.79 0.55 -7.81
CA LYS A 234 3.92 1.07 -6.73
C LYS A 234 4.45 0.75 -5.32
N GLU A 235 4.95 -0.46 -5.15
CA GLU A 235 5.57 -0.94 -3.91
C GLU A 235 6.90 -0.21 -3.64
N VAL A 236 7.74 -0.01 -4.64
CA VAL A 236 9.01 0.73 -4.49
C VAL A 236 8.74 2.21 -4.19
N LEU A 237 7.78 2.84 -4.86
CA LEU A 237 7.38 4.23 -4.62
C LEU A 237 6.89 4.41 -3.18
N THR A 238 6.13 3.45 -2.65
CA THR A 238 5.66 3.46 -1.26
C THR A 238 6.85 3.37 -0.29
N GLU A 239 7.85 2.50 -0.56
CA GLU A 239 9.11 2.46 0.19
C GLU A 239 9.85 3.81 0.12
N LEU A 240 9.97 4.40 -1.06
CA LEU A 240 10.70 5.66 -1.26
C LEU A 240 10.01 6.85 -0.57
N ILE A 241 8.67 6.90 -0.54
CA ILE A 241 7.94 7.89 0.27
C ILE A 241 8.27 7.67 1.75
N SER A 242 8.33 6.43 2.23
CA SER A 242 8.71 6.12 3.60
C SER A 242 10.12 6.64 3.92
N VAL A 243 11.08 6.44 3.01
CA VAL A 243 12.44 6.98 3.12
C VAL A 243 12.45 8.52 3.18
N ILE A 244 11.63 9.19 2.36
CA ILE A 244 11.47 10.65 2.39
C ILE A 244 10.95 11.10 3.75
N LEU A 245 9.90 10.44 4.26
CA LEU A 245 9.30 10.78 5.55
C LEU A 245 10.30 10.56 6.69
N ILE A 246 11.08 9.48 6.67
CA ILE A 246 12.10 9.21 7.69
C ILE A 246 13.18 10.31 7.68
N LYS A 247 13.67 10.69 6.50
CA LYS A 247 14.69 11.75 6.39
C LYS A 247 14.21 13.11 6.89
N LYS A 248 12.91 13.40 6.77
CA LYS A 248 12.33 14.68 7.21
C LYS A 248 11.89 14.68 8.67
N TYR A 249 11.27 13.60 9.13
CA TYR A 249 10.54 13.56 10.39
C TYR A 249 11.12 12.59 11.42
N GLY A 250 12.13 11.80 11.05
CA GLY A 250 12.73 10.78 11.90
C GLY A 250 11.98 9.44 11.84
N PRO A 251 12.23 8.53 12.81
CA PRO A 251 11.58 7.23 12.89
C PRO A 251 10.05 7.32 12.80
N LEU A 252 9.44 6.43 12.00
CA LEU A 252 7.99 6.38 11.79
C LEU A 252 7.30 5.57 12.90
N ASP A 253 7.55 5.96 14.15
CA ASP A 253 6.87 5.42 15.32
C ASP A 253 5.38 5.86 15.39
N ARG A 254 4.70 5.51 16.47
CA ARG A 254 3.28 5.86 16.68
C ARG A 254 3.04 7.36 16.65
N ASP A 255 3.86 8.15 17.33
CA ASP A 255 3.61 9.57 17.54
C ASP A 255 3.96 10.35 16.29
N THR A 256 5.07 10.02 15.63
CA THR A 256 5.43 10.57 14.32
C THR A 256 4.35 10.24 13.29
N SER A 257 3.90 8.98 13.21
CA SER A 257 2.84 8.57 12.29
C SER A 257 1.53 9.30 12.57
N ARG A 258 1.12 9.42 13.84
CA ARG A 258 -0.08 10.17 14.24
C ARG A 258 0.01 11.64 13.81
N LYS A 259 1.16 12.29 13.96
CA LYS A 259 1.35 13.68 13.54
C LYS A 259 1.30 13.82 12.03
N LEU A 260 1.90 12.89 11.28
CA LEU A 260 1.86 12.88 9.81
C LEU A 260 0.44 12.71 9.28
N LEU A 261 -0.37 11.84 9.90
CA LEU A 261 -1.75 11.63 9.51
C LEU A 261 -2.65 12.88 9.65
N LYS A 262 -2.21 13.90 10.40
CA LYS A 262 -2.92 15.19 10.53
C LYS A 262 -2.61 16.17 9.40
N LEU A 263 -1.57 15.91 8.60
CA LEU A 263 -1.20 16.78 7.48
C LEU A 263 -2.23 16.73 6.35
N LYS A 264 -2.39 17.85 5.63
CA LYS A 264 -3.23 17.93 4.42
C LYS A 264 -2.77 16.87 3.40
N GLY A 265 -3.71 16.17 2.77
CA GLY A 265 -3.43 14.92 2.05
C GLY A 265 -3.84 13.71 2.85
N PHE A 266 -3.13 13.41 3.94
CA PHE A 266 -3.48 12.28 4.80
C PHE A 266 -4.82 12.49 5.47
N LYS A 267 -5.01 13.65 6.11
CA LYS A 267 -6.24 13.96 6.84
C LYS A 267 -7.46 13.90 5.92
N ASN A 268 -7.37 14.48 4.72
CA ASN A 268 -8.45 14.45 3.73
C ASN A 268 -8.89 13.02 3.39
N LEU A 269 -7.92 12.13 3.15
CA LEU A 269 -8.18 10.72 2.81
C LEU A 269 -8.61 9.87 4.02
N LEU A 270 -8.25 10.26 5.24
CA LEU A 270 -8.77 9.61 6.45
C LEU A 270 -10.24 9.99 6.72
N ASP A 271 -10.56 11.27 6.54
CA ASP A 271 -11.90 11.83 6.75
C ASP A 271 -12.88 11.35 5.67
N ASN A 272 -12.42 11.21 4.42
CA ASN A 272 -13.17 10.62 3.31
C ASN A 272 -12.26 9.71 2.45
N PRO A 273 -12.29 8.37 2.62
CA PRO A 273 -11.39 7.44 1.94
C PRO A 273 -11.78 7.16 0.48
N ASN A 274 -12.17 8.19 -0.28
CA ASN A 274 -12.39 8.10 -1.72
C ASN A 274 -11.18 8.64 -2.48
N PHE A 275 -10.21 7.76 -2.73
CA PHE A 275 -8.96 8.12 -3.38
C PHE A 275 -9.16 8.67 -4.81
N LYS A 276 -10.11 8.16 -5.58
CA LYS A 276 -10.34 8.60 -6.97
C LYS A 276 -10.87 10.03 -7.00
N GLU A 277 -11.96 10.28 -6.28
CA GLU A 277 -12.53 11.63 -6.16
C GLU A 277 -11.51 12.60 -5.56
N TYR A 278 -10.68 12.15 -4.61
CA TYR A 278 -9.64 12.98 -4.04
C TYR A 278 -8.59 13.40 -5.09
N ILE A 279 -8.09 12.48 -5.92
CA ILE A 279 -7.16 12.83 -7.01
C ILE A 279 -7.80 13.78 -8.01
N GLU A 280 -9.03 13.51 -8.44
CA GLU A 280 -9.79 14.41 -9.35
C GLU A 280 -9.99 15.80 -8.75
N SER A 281 -10.22 15.89 -7.43
CA SER A 281 -10.34 17.16 -6.73
C SER A 281 -9.01 17.93 -6.70
N ILE A 282 -7.87 17.23 -6.60
CA ILE A 282 -6.55 17.86 -6.60
C ILE A 282 -6.25 18.51 -7.95
N GLU A 283 -6.66 17.89 -9.07
CA GLU A 283 -6.38 18.43 -10.41
C GLU A 283 -6.86 19.88 -10.57
N ASN A 284 -7.99 20.22 -9.94
CA ASN A 284 -8.64 21.54 -9.99
C ASN A 284 -8.05 22.59 -9.02
N LEU A 285 -7.14 22.20 -8.13
CA LEU A 285 -6.53 23.12 -7.16
C LEU A 285 -5.44 23.99 -7.81
N SER A 286 -5.20 25.17 -7.21
CA SER A 286 -4.06 26.01 -7.57
C SER A 286 -2.74 25.32 -7.24
N ASN A 287 -1.63 25.79 -7.83
CA ASN A 287 -0.31 25.24 -7.53
C ASN A 287 0.07 25.44 -6.06
N GLU A 288 -0.27 26.59 -5.47
CA GLU A 288 -0.03 26.89 -4.06
C GLU A 288 -0.79 25.91 -3.16
N GLU A 289 -2.05 25.62 -3.48
CA GLU A 289 -2.88 24.67 -2.73
C GLU A 289 -2.37 23.22 -2.83
N LYS A 290 -1.88 22.83 -4.01
CA LYS A 290 -1.24 21.52 -4.26
C LYS A 290 0.06 21.38 -3.47
N GLN A 291 0.85 22.44 -3.37
CA GLN A 291 2.10 22.46 -2.59
C GLN A 291 1.89 22.28 -1.07
N GLU A 292 0.68 22.42 -0.55
CA GLU A 292 0.37 22.07 0.84
C GLU A 292 0.09 20.57 1.04
N ILE A 293 -0.21 19.84 -0.03
CA ILE A 293 -0.59 18.42 0.01
C ILE A 293 0.66 17.55 -0.03
N ILE A 294 1.04 17.00 1.12
CA ILE A 294 2.30 16.24 1.26
C ILE A 294 2.42 15.07 0.28
N LEU A 295 1.33 14.29 0.10
CA LEU A 295 1.32 13.13 -0.80
C LEU A 295 1.55 13.53 -2.26
N TRP A 296 0.96 14.65 -2.69
CA TRP A 296 1.11 15.17 -4.03
C TRP A 296 2.56 15.64 -4.28
N LYS A 297 3.14 16.41 -3.34
CA LYS A 297 4.55 16.80 -3.41
C LYS A 297 5.49 15.60 -3.52
N CYS A 298 5.29 14.60 -2.65
CA CYS A 298 6.12 13.40 -2.64
C CYS A 298 6.02 12.64 -3.96
N PHE A 299 4.81 12.50 -4.52
CA PHE A 299 4.63 11.81 -5.80
C PHE A 299 5.31 12.55 -6.95
N HIS A 300 5.12 13.87 -7.07
CA HIS A 300 5.75 14.62 -8.16
C HIS A 300 7.27 14.72 -8.02
N PHE A 301 7.80 14.82 -6.81
CA PHE A 301 9.23 14.71 -6.58
C PHE A 301 9.78 13.34 -7.02
N LEU A 302 9.11 12.24 -6.65
CA LEU A 302 9.48 10.90 -7.10
C LEU A 302 9.31 10.72 -8.61
N SER A 303 8.35 11.40 -9.20
CA SER A 303 8.16 11.43 -10.65
C SER A 303 9.37 12.04 -11.36
N ASP A 304 9.97 13.10 -10.83
CA ASP A 304 11.18 13.71 -11.39
C ASP A 304 12.43 12.83 -11.16
N VAL A 305 12.46 12.11 -10.03
CA VAL A 305 13.49 11.10 -9.75
C VAL A 305 13.42 9.97 -10.79
N VAL A 306 12.22 9.54 -11.15
CA VAL A 306 11.99 8.51 -12.19
C VAL A 306 12.40 9.01 -13.57
N ASP A 307 12.15 10.27 -13.91
CA ASP A 307 12.63 10.86 -15.17
C ASP A 307 14.16 10.83 -15.26
N ARG A 308 14.85 11.15 -14.16
CA ARG A 308 16.31 11.09 -14.07
C ARG A 308 16.85 9.67 -14.14
N TRP A 309 16.13 8.70 -13.58
CA TRP A 309 16.50 7.30 -13.70
C TRP A 309 16.28 6.80 -15.15
N GLN A 310 15.15 7.14 -15.75
CA GLN A 310 14.79 6.81 -17.12
C GLN A 310 15.82 7.36 -18.11
N SER A 311 16.22 8.63 -18.00
CA SER A 311 17.21 9.21 -18.92
C SER A 311 18.55 8.48 -18.94
N LYS A 312 18.93 7.86 -17.82
CA LYS A 312 20.15 7.04 -17.70
C LYS A 312 19.96 5.56 -18.07
N ASN A 313 18.74 5.02 -17.92
CA ASN A 313 18.48 3.57 -17.96
C ASN A 313 17.40 3.14 -18.97
N LYS A 314 16.91 4.03 -19.84
CA LYS A 314 15.81 3.75 -20.79
C LYS A 314 16.07 2.49 -21.61
N GLU A 315 17.24 2.36 -22.22
CA GLU A 315 17.58 1.21 -23.06
C GLU A 315 17.64 -0.11 -22.27
N LYS A 316 18.27 -0.09 -21.10
CA LYS A 316 18.31 -1.23 -20.15
C LYS A 316 16.90 -1.65 -19.72
N TYR A 317 16.01 -0.68 -19.49
CA TYR A 317 14.62 -0.95 -19.12
C TYR A 317 13.81 -1.55 -20.27
N LEU A 318 13.94 -0.99 -21.47
CA LEU A 318 13.19 -1.45 -22.65
C LEU A 318 13.64 -2.86 -23.10
N SER A 319 14.94 -3.15 -23.04
CA SER A 319 15.52 -4.46 -23.37
C SER A 319 15.26 -5.55 -22.33
N SER A 320 14.90 -5.19 -21.09
CA SER A 320 14.63 -6.17 -20.03
C SER A 320 13.34 -6.96 -20.29
N GLN A 321 13.46 -8.29 -20.31
CA GLN A 321 12.30 -9.20 -20.38
C GLN A 321 11.46 -9.18 -19.09
N ARG A 322 12.08 -8.89 -17.94
CA ARG A 322 11.42 -8.88 -16.62
C ARG A 322 11.49 -7.49 -16.00
N ARG A 323 10.79 -6.53 -16.59
CA ARG A 323 10.79 -5.11 -16.20
C ARG A 323 10.43 -4.88 -14.74
N ILE A 324 9.38 -5.53 -14.22
CA ILE A 324 8.99 -5.41 -12.80
C ILE A 324 10.12 -5.89 -11.89
N ARG A 325 10.73 -7.05 -12.20
CA ARG A 325 11.83 -7.60 -11.42
C ARG A 325 13.07 -6.71 -11.45
N LEU A 326 13.36 -6.09 -12.60
CA LEU A 326 14.47 -5.12 -12.71
C LEU A 326 14.24 -3.93 -11.77
N LEU A 327 13.02 -3.40 -11.71
CA LEU A 327 12.71 -2.22 -10.89
C LEU A 327 12.67 -2.52 -9.39
N HIS A 328 12.38 -3.76 -9.02
CA HIS A 328 12.39 -4.25 -7.64
C HIS A 328 13.72 -4.90 -7.22
N ASP A 329 14.74 -4.87 -8.08
CA ASP A 329 16.07 -5.36 -7.72
C ASP A 329 16.71 -4.44 -6.68
N SER A 330 17.40 -5.03 -5.69
CA SER A 330 18.02 -4.28 -4.60
C SER A 330 18.98 -3.19 -5.08
N LYS A 331 19.68 -3.41 -6.21
CA LYS A 331 20.57 -2.41 -6.79
C LYS A 331 19.79 -1.26 -7.40
N THR A 332 18.70 -1.54 -8.12
CA THR A 332 17.83 -0.50 -8.68
C THR A 332 17.18 0.33 -7.56
N ILE A 333 16.75 -0.30 -6.48
CA ILE A 333 16.20 0.41 -5.31
C ILE A 333 17.27 1.32 -4.68
N GLU A 334 18.51 0.86 -4.54
CA GLU A 334 19.63 1.68 -4.07
C GLU A 334 19.91 2.86 -5.00
N GLU A 335 19.89 2.65 -6.32
CA GLU A 335 20.00 3.71 -7.33
C GLU A 335 18.90 4.77 -7.11
N PHE A 336 17.65 4.38 -6.90
CA PHE A 336 16.56 5.32 -6.60
C PHE A 336 16.80 6.09 -5.30
N LYS A 337 17.22 5.42 -4.21
CA LYS A 337 17.54 6.08 -2.93
C LYS A 337 18.67 7.11 -3.06
N ASN A 338 19.67 6.84 -3.90
CA ASN A 338 20.74 7.77 -4.23
C ASN A 338 20.23 8.95 -5.07
N LEU A 339 19.40 8.67 -6.09
CA LEU A 339 18.77 9.69 -6.92
C LEU A 339 17.85 10.62 -6.12
N LEU A 340 17.23 10.17 -5.02
CA LEU A 340 16.50 11.09 -4.12
C LEU A 340 17.42 12.21 -3.61
N LYS A 341 18.63 11.86 -3.18
CA LYS A 341 19.61 12.84 -2.66
C LYS A 341 20.09 13.77 -3.77
N GLU A 342 20.45 13.20 -4.92
CA GLU A 342 20.91 13.98 -6.09
C GLU A 342 19.82 14.94 -6.58
N THR A 343 18.57 14.49 -6.63
CA THR A 343 17.44 15.29 -7.11
C THR A 343 17.11 16.41 -6.13
N ASP A 344 17.14 16.17 -4.82
CA ASP A 344 16.94 17.22 -3.81
C ASP A 344 17.98 18.36 -3.96
N ILE A 345 19.24 18.00 -4.23
CA ILE A 345 20.32 18.97 -4.46
C ILE A 345 20.13 19.71 -5.79
N ALA A 346 19.92 18.95 -6.89
CA ALA A 346 19.86 19.49 -8.23
C ALA A 346 18.65 20.42 -8.45
N THR A 347 17.54 20.15 -7.77
CA THR A 347 16.30 20.93 -7.90
C THR A 347 16.28 22.16 -7.00
N LYS A 348 17.20 22.29 -6.02
CA LYS A 348 17.19 23.35 -5.00
C LYS A 348 17.04 24.76 -5.55
N GLN A 349 17.72 25.09 -6.66
CA GLN A 349 17.73 26.45 -7.20
C GLN A 349 16.43 26.85 -7.90
N PHE A 350 15.71 25.90 -8.49
CA PHE A 350 14.57 26.17 -9.37
C PHE A 350 13.23 25.96 -8.65
N GLY A 351 12.20 26.68 -9.08
CA GLY A 351 10.83 26.40 -8.71
C GLY A 351 10.29 25.21 -9.49
N TYR A 352 9.48 24.39 -8.83
CA TYR A 352 8.75 23.29 -9.43
C TYR A 352 7.30 23.38 -8.97
N GLU A 353 6.38 22.71 -9.65
CA GLU A 353 4.99 22.66 -9.21
C GLU A 353 4.86 22.15 -7.76
N TRP A 354 5.81 21.32 -7.33
CA TRP A 354 5.86 20.71 -6.00
C TRP A 354 6.78 21.43 -5.00
N LYS A 355 7.46 22.53 -5.35
CA LYS A 355 8.18 23.38 -4.40
C LYS A 355 8.54 24.77 -4.92
N GLU A 356 8.65 25.70 -3.99
CA GLU A 356 9.22 27.02 -4.24
C GLU A 356 10.72 27.00 -4.66
N PRO A 357 11.18 28.02 -5.42
CA PRO A 357 12.59 28.22 -5.73
C PRO A 357 13.46 28.40 -4.48
N LYS A 358 14.75 28.07 -4.59
CA LYS A 358 15.78 28.21 -3.52
C LYS A 358 15.54 27.39 -2.24
N VAL A 359 14.47 26.58 -2.20
CA VAL A 359 14.16 25.66 -1.09
C VAL A 359 14.46 24.22 -1.55
N SER A 360 15.03 23.39 -0.68
CA SER A 360 15.18 21.95 -0.98
C SER A 360 13.84 21.24 -0.85
N PHE A 361 13.65 20.11 -1.52
CA PHE A 361 12.44 19.29 -1.41
C PHE A 361 12.14 18.95 0.06
N LEU A 362 13.11 18.41 0.80
CA LEU A 362 12.91 18.04 2.20
C LEU A 362 12.54 19.26 3.05
N THR A 363 13.15 20.41 2.80
CA THR A 363 12.83 21.65 3.54
C THR A 363 11.41 22.14 3.22
N SER A 364 10.95 21.94 1.98
CA SER A 364 9.61 22.34 1.52
C SER A 364 8.48 21.50 2.11
N LEU A 365 8.77 20.32 2.68
CA LEU A 365 7.76 19.48 3.32
C LEU A 365 7.20 20.15 4.59
N PRO A 366 5.88 20.03 4.84
CA PRO A 366 5.22 20.73 5.94
C PRO A 366 5.80 20.30 7.29
N LYS A 367 5.80 21.21 8.27
CA LYS A 367 6.20 20.87 9.64
C LYS A 367 5.07 20.11 10.33
N VAL A 368 5.42 19.07 11.08
CA VAL A 368 4.49 18.45 12.03
C VAL A 368 4.50 19.27 13.32
N LYS A 369 3.31 19.62 13.83
CA LYS A 369 3.14 20.26 15.13
C LYS A 369 2.86 19.21 16.19
#